data_AF-A0A852X613-F1
#
_entry.id   AF-A0A852X613-F1
#
_cell.length_a   1.000
_cell.length_b   1.000
_cell.length_c   1.000
_cell.angle_alpha   90.00
_cell.angle_beta   90.00
_cell.angle_gamma   90.00
#
_symmetry.space_group_name_H-M   'P 1'
#
loop_
_entity.id
_entity.type
_entity.pdbx_description
1 polymer ?
#
loop_
_entity_poly.entity_id
_entity_poly.type
_entity_poly.pdbx_seq_one_letter_code
_entity_poly.pdbx_strand_id
1 'polypeptide(L)'
;MARHVVVGTGGQRDAVAEALARDLDAPLRRLGGADGAPVGDDPGLTRLRRTAEDLLDQLDLPAPVIADLVQGCLPDQLGQLLALADLVADGPAGQVVSLVRPGPVAVLEQPARTARALHALVPVIARWDVLVAPRGAGRLLPPGGPVLHAVREVAGRLERLDHALADPATGIHLAPPHGPVGAAESADAVIALALMGRTATSTTGPGGPGARPTDLDRSSRDESSPELSSPEEPSPEQPPADVGPRVRREGDGWLLELDLPGLRADDVDLVRHDDDLVLAAAGRTRALTLPSVLRRCEVERAGVRQGRLTVQMRPDEAVWPRG
;
A
#
# COMPACT_ATOMS: atom_id res chain seq x y z
N MET A 1 23.62 14.72 -2.89
CA MET A 1 23.80 14.87 -1.43
C MET A 1 23.18 13.66 -0.75
N ALA A 2 23.63 13.30 0.44
CA ALA A 2 23.01 12.25 1.23
C ALA A 2 21.63 12.68 1.76
N ARG A 3 20.81 11.72 2.18
CA ARG A 3 19.59 11.96 2.97
C ARG A 3 19.80 11.38 4.36
N HIS A 4 19.17 11.94 5.39
CA HIS A 4 19.38 11.46 6.75
C HIS A 4 18.07 11.24 7.50
N VAL A 5 17.93 10.04 8.06
CA VAL A 5 16.76 9.64 8.85
C VAL A 5 17.24 9.28 10.26
N VAL A 6 16.63 9.90 11.27
CA VAL A 6 16.92 9.69 12.69
C VAL A 6 15.69 9.06 13.34
N VAL A 7 15.83 7.83 13.85
CA VAL A 7 14.73 7.08 14.46
C VAL A 7 15.11 6.61 15.86
N GLY A 8 14.15 6.68 16.78
CA GLY A 8 14.29 6.17 18.15
C GLY A 8 13.32 6.83 19.11
N THR A 9 13.30 6.36 20.36
CA THR A 9 12.30 6.71 21.35
C THR A 9 12.77 7.81 22.32
N GLY A 10 11.93 8.83 22.51
CA GLY A 10 12.16 9.90 23.50
C GLY A 10 13.18 10.98 23.09
N GLY A 11 13.44 11.92 24.00
CA GLY A 11 14.13 13.18 23.71
C GLY A 11 15.60 13.09 23.29
N GLN A 12 16.28 11.94 23.49
CA GLN A 12 17.65 11.75 23.00
C GLN A 12 17.72 11.75 21.46
N ARG A 13 16.66 11.27 20.78
CA ARG A 13 16.49 11.37 19.33
C ARG A 13 16.57 12.81 18.82
N ASP A 14 15.94 13.74 19.54
CA ASP A 14 15.88 15.15 19.13
C ASP A 14 17.25 15.82 19.26
N ALA A 15 18.00 15.54 20.34
CA ALA A 15 19.38 16.00 20.49
C ALA A 15 20.29 15.44 19.38
N VAL A 16 20.13 14.18 18.98
CA VAL A 16 20.86 13.56 17.86
C VAL A 16 20.51 14.24 16.53
N ALA A 17 19.22 14.48 16.26
CA ALA A 17 18.77 15.10 15.02
C ALA A 17 19.18 16.58 14.92
N GLU A 18 19.20 17.32 16.04
CA GLU A 18 19.68 18.70 16.12
C GLU A 18 21.21 18.79 16.00
N ALA A 19 21.96 17.81 16.51
CA ALA A 19 23.39 17.71 16.28
C ALA A 19 23.69 17.46 14.80
N LEU A 20 23.10 16.41 14.23
CA LEU A 20 23.31 16.03 12.83
C LEU A 20 22.89 17.13 11.85
N ALA A 21 21.79 17.84 12.11
CA ALA A 21 21.36 18.96 11.28
C ALA A 21 22.35 20.13 11.31
N ARG A 22 22.95 20.41 12.48
CA ARG A 22 23.97 21.46 12.65
C ARG A 22 25.30 21.08 11.99
N ASP A 23 25.73 19.83 12.16
CA ASP A 23 27.02 19.34 11.66
C ASP A 23 27.03 19.19 10.12
N LEU A 24 25.85 19.12 9.48
CA LEU A 24 25.66 19.03 8.03
C LEU A 24 25.18 20.33 7.36
N ASP A 25 24.95 21.40 8.13
CA ASP A 25 24.25 22.64 7.69
C ASP A 25 22.93 22.35 6.95
N ALA A 26 22.14 21.43 7.52
CA ALA A 26 21.00 20.78 6.87
C ALA A 26 19.65 21.14 7.53
N PRO A 27 18.58 21.35 6.77
CA PRO A 27 17.24 21.59 7.33
C PRO A 27 16.72 20.35 8.08
N LEU A 28 16.32 20.55 9.34
CA LEU A 28 15.68 19.53 10.17
C LEU A 28 14.16 19.52 9.98
N ARG A 29 13.62 18.36 9.62
CA ARG A 29 12.17 18.05 9.64
C ARG A 29 11.87 17.09 10.79
N ARG A 30 10.73 17.27 11.45
CA ARG A 30 10.25 16.36 12.50
C ARG A 30 8.88 15.80 12.12
N LEU A 31 8.72 14.49 12.24
CA LEU A 31 7.49 13.74 12.01
C LEU A 31 7.01 13.15 13.33
N GLY A 32 5.81 13.56 13.74
CA GLY A 32 5.30 13.37 15.11
C GLY A 32 5.94 14.34 16.10
N GLY A 33 5.11 15.15 16.75
CA GLY A 33 5.48 15.89 17.97
C GLY A 33 5.11 15.09 19.23
N ALA A 34 5.54 15.57 20.41
CA ALA A 34 5.08 15.01 21.68
C ALA A 34 3.56 15.18 21.87
N ASP A 35 3.01 16.29 21.39
CA ASP A 35 1.56 16.59 21.41
C ASP A 35 0.76 15.88 20.31
N GLY A 36 1.35 14.92 19.60
CA GLY A 36 0.62 14.07 18.65
C GLY A 36 -0.03 14.80 17.47
N ALA A 37 0.38 16.04 17.18
CA ALA A 37 -0.16 16.85 16.08
C ALA A 37 -0.28 16.01 14.80
N PRO A 38 -1.50 15.87 14.24
CA PRO A 38 -1.76 14.86 13.22
C PRO A 38 -0.91 15.12 11.99
N VAL A 39 -0.34 14.04 11.45
CA VAL A 39 0.09 14.05 10.04
C VAL A 39 -1.17 14.32 9.24
N GLY A 40 -1.19 15.42 8.49
CA GLY A 40 -2.40 15.88 7.79
C GLY A 40 -3.02 14.79 6.93
N ASP A 41 -4.35 14.69 6.97
CA ASP A 41 -5.10 13.54 6.43
C ASP A 41 -4.70 13.20 5.00
N ASP A 42 -3.99 12.09 4.85
CA ASP A 42 -3.52 11.64 3.55
C ASP A 42 -4.72 11.19 2.69
N PRO A 43 -4.98 11.81 1.52
CA PRO A 43 -6.21 11.58 0.78
C PRO A 43 -6.30 10.17 0.19
N GLY A 44 -5.17 9.48 0.02
CA GLY A 44 -5.13 8.06 -0.31
C GLY A 44 -5.54 7.21 0.87
N LEU A 45 -4.89 7.38 2.03
CA LEU A 45 -5.20 6.63 3.25
C LEU A 45 -6.63 6.86 3.74
N THR A 46 -7.13 8.09 3.71
CA THR A 46 -8.51 8.45 4.11
C THR A 46 -9.54 7.80 3.19
N ARG A 47 -9.26 7.66 1.89
CA ARG A 47 -10.11 6.87 0.98
C ARG A 47 -10.05 5.37 1.30
N LEU A 48 -8.87 4.83 1.60
CA LEU A 48 -8.72 3.41 1.97
C LEU A 48 -9.44 3.08 3.27
N ARG A 49 -9.35 3.93 4.30
CA ARG A 49 -10.08 3.74 5.57
C ARG A 49 -11.59 3.76 5.35
N ARG A 50 -12.12 4.80 4.69
CA ARG A 50 -13.56 4.88 4.38
C ARG A 50 -14.06 3.66 3.62
N THR A 51 -13.36 3.22 2.56
CA THR A 51 -13.81 2.03 1.83
C THR A 51 -13.66 0.74 2.64
N ALA A 52 -12.68 0.63 3.55
CA ALA A 52 -12.62 -0.52 4.45
C ALA A 52 -13.80 -0.52 5.44
N GLU A 53 -14.22 0.64 5.92
CA GLU A 53 -15.43 0.85 6.72
C GLU A 53 -16.68 0.48 5.90
N ASP A 54 -16.90 1.12 4.74
CA ASP A 54 -18.03 0.88 3.80
C ASP A 54 -18.21 -0.60 3.41
N LEU A 55 -17.10 -1.36 3.29
CA LEU A 55 -17.11 -2.77 2.91
C LEU A 55 -17.35 -3.73 4.09
N LEU A 56 -16.98 -3.34 5.30
CA LEU A 56 -17.19 -4.14 6.51
C LEU A 56 -18.58 -3.89 7.12
N ASP A 57 -19.12 -2.67 6.97
CA ASP A 57 -20.53 -2.36 7.27
C ASP A 57 -21.48 -3.21 6.40
N GLN A 58 -21.14 -3.42 5.12
CA GLN A 58 -21.86 -4.32 4.19
C GLN A 58 -21.86 -5.80 4.59
N LEU A 59 -21.12 -6.19 5.64
CA LEU A 59 -21.11 -7.55 6.20
C LEU A 59 -21.91 -7.65 7.52
N ASP A 60 -22.71 -6.63 7.86
CA ASP A 60 -23.49 -6.52 9.12
C ASP A 60 -22.62 -6.70 10.38
N LEU A 61 -21.35 -6.29 10.31
CA LEU A 61 -20.40 -6.40 11.43
C LEU A 61 -20.63 -5.30 12.48
N PRO A 62 -20.45 -5.56 13.79
CA PRO A 62 -20.54 -4.51 14.79
C PRO A 62 -19.43 -3.47 14.62
N ALA A 63 -19.77 -2.18 14.67
CA ALA A 63 -18.82 -1.06 14.57
C ALA A 63 -17.47 -1.20 15.32
N PRO A 64 -17.37 -1.71 16.58
CA PRO A 64 -16.07 -1.94 17.21
C PRO A 64 -15.23 -3.03 16.50
N VAL A 65 -15.86 -4.08 15.99
CA VAL A 65 -15.17 -5.13 15.20
C VAL A 65 -14.69 -4.55 13.86
N ILE A 66 -15.45 -3.64 13.27
CA ILE A 66 -15.04 -2.91 12.06
C ILE A 66 -13.81 -2.05 12.38
N ALA A 67 -13.85 -1.25 13.45
CA ALA A 67 -12.72 -0.42 13.86
C ALA A 67 -11.45 -1.24 14.12
N ASP A 68 -11.55 -2.35 14.85
CA ASP A 68 -10.42 -3.27 15.11
C ASP A 68 -9.85 -3.87 13.81
N LEU A 69 -10.71 -4.29 12.88
CA LEU A 69 -10.29 -4.84 11.58
C LEU A 69 -9.65 -3.77 10.66
N VAL A 70 -10.19 -2.55 10.65
CA VAL A 70 -9.63 -1.42 9.91
C VAL A 70 -8.29 -1.01 10.49
N GLN A 71 -8.14 -0.95 11.82
CA GLN A 71 -6.87 -0.64 12.48
C GLN A 71 -5.82 -1.75 12.25
N GLY A 72 -6.24 -3.03 12.24
CA GLY A 72 -5.37 -4.16 11.92
C GLY A 72 -4.87 -4.16 10.47
N CYS A 73 -5.69 -3.73 9.51
CA CYS A 73 -5.34 -3.64 8.09
C CYS A 73 -4.60 -2.35 7.72
N LEU A 74 -4.96 -1.22 8.33
CA LEU A 74 -4.48 0.14 8.03
C LEU A 74 -3.99 0.81 9.33
N PRO A 75 -2.88 0.34 9.92
CA PRO A 75 -2.40 0.78 11.24
C PRO A 75 -2.06 2.28 11.27
N ASP A 76 -2.27 2.94 12.41
CA ASP A 76 -2.21 4.41 12.53
C ASP A 76 -0.84 5.02 12.18
N GLN A 77 0.22 4.22 12.26
CA GLN A 77 1.57 4.59 11.84
C GLN A 77 1.74 4.72 10.31
N LEU A 78 0.76 4.26 9.51
CA LEU A 78 0.81 4.32 8.05
C LEU A 78 0.85 5.77 7.52
N GLY A 79 0.12 6.70 8.14
CA GLY A 79 0.24 8.13 7.80
C GLY A 79 1.65 8.69 8.05
N GLN A 80 2.30 8.25 9.13
CA GLN A 80 3.68 8.63 9.46
C GLN A 80 4.69 8.05 8.47
N LEU A 81 4.47 6.83 7.97
CA LEU A 81 5.27 6.25 6.88
C LEU A 81 5.06 6.95 5.54
N LEU A 82 3.84 7.36 5.21
CA LEU A 82 3.56 8.09 3.97
C LEU A 82 4.21 9.49 3.98
N ALA A 83 4.10 10.24 5.08
CA ALA A 83 4.83 11.50 5.23
C ALA A 83 6.37 11.33 5.27
N LEU A 84 6.87 10.17 5.73
CA LEU A 84 8.28 9.82 5.62
C LEU A 84 8.67 9.53 4.17
N ALA A 85 7.83 8.87 3.38
CA ALA A 85 8.05 8.66 1.95
C ALA A 85 8.17 9.98 1.19
N ASP A 86 7.25 10.92 1.44
CA ASP A 86 7.24 12.23 0.77
C ASP A 86 8.48 13.07 1.11
N LEU A 87 9.06 12.91 2.32
CA LEU A 87 10.29 13.61 2.72
C LEU A 87 11.59 12.88 2.33
N VAL A 88 11.61 11.55 2.32
CA VAL A 88 12.84 10.75 2.15
C VAL A 88 13.00 10.24 0.72
N ALA A 89 11.93 9.84 0.04
CA ALA A 89 12.03 9.37 -1.33
C ALA A 89 11.84 10.52 -2.34
N ASP A 90 10.74 11.25 -2.22
CA ASP A 90 10.36 12.32 -3.16
C ASP A 90 10.92 13.70 -2.76
N GLY A 91 11.33 13.84 -1.49
CA GLY A 91 11.84 15.09 -0.93
C GLY A 91 13.29 15.43 -1.31
N PRO A 92 13.71 16.70 -1.11
CA PRO A 92 15.03 17.18 -1.47
C PRO A 92 16.14 16.43 -0.72
N ALA A 93 17.26 16.17 -1.41
CA ALA A 93 18.45 15.64 -0.78
C ALA A 93 19.13 16.68 0.13
N GLY A 94 19.88 16.23 1.13
CA GLY A 94 20.56 17.11 2.09
C GLY A 94 19.71 17.56 3.28
N GLN A 95 18.57 16.91 3.58
CA GLN A 95 17.77 17.18 4.79
C GLN A 95 17.88 16.06 5.84
N VAL A 96 17.66 16.43 7.10
CA VAL A 96 17.56 15.50 8.25
C VAL A 96 16.09 15.35 8.63
N VAL A 97 15.61 14.11 8.75
CA VAL A 97 14.23 13.80 9.16
C VAL A 97 14.24 13.00 10.47
N SER A 98 13.57 13.53 11.51
CA SER A 98 13.47 12.91 12.83
C SER A 98 12.06 12.37 13.08
N LEU A 99 11.93 11.11 13.52
CA LEU A 99 10.65 10.39 13.64
C LEU A 99 10.46 9.79 15.05
N VAL A 100 9.30 10.01 15.70
CA VAL A 100 9.00 9.43 17.04
C VAL A 100 8.44 8.02 16.93
N ARG A 101 7.51 7.86 15.98
CA ARG A 101 6.72 6.66 15.66
C ARG A 101 6.53 6.67 14.14
N PRO A 102 6.53 5.52 13.45
CA PRO A 102 6.92 4.18 13.90
C PRO A 102 8.32 4.08 14.53
N GLY A 103 8.54 3.01 15.31
CA GLY A 103 9.86 2.66 15.85
C GLY A 103 10.80 2.13 14.77
N PRO A 104 12.11 1.94 15.06
CA PRO A 104 13.12 1.74 14.03
C PRO A 104 12.94 0.47 13.21
N VAL A 105 12.52 -0.65 13.81
CA VAL A 105 12.17 -1.89 13.08
C VAL A 105 11.02 -1.65 12.10
N ALA A 106 9.98 -0.95 12.53
CA ALA A 106 8.79 -0.70 11.73
C ALA A 106 9.07 0.30 10.58
N VAL A 107 9.96 1.28 10.77
CA VAL A 107 10.45 2.11 9.64
C VAL A 107 11.12 1.26 8.56
N LEU A 108 11.91 0.26 8.96
CA LEU A 108 12.71 -0.56 8.04
C LEU A 108 11.92 -1.69 7.37
N GLU A 109 10.99 -2.33 8.07
CA GLU A 109 10.25 -3.49 7.53
C GLU A 109 8.86 -3.16 6.98
N GLN A 110 8.16 -2.20 7.57
CA GLN A 110 6.73 -1.98 7.30
C GLN A 110 6.46 -1.42 5.89
N PRO A 111 7.29 -0.56 5.28
CA PRO A 111 7.06 -0.07 3.91
C PRO A 111 6.93 -1.22 2.89
N ALA A 112 7.95 -2.08 2.76
CA ALA A 112 7.88 -3.28 1.93
C ALA A 112 6.73 -4.23 2.30
N ARG A 113 6.51 -4.48 3.60
CA ARG A 113 5.48 -5.41 4.09
C ARG A 113 4.07 -4.94 3.71
N THR A 114 3.76 -3.67 3.94
CA THR A 114 2.46 -3.06 3.63
C THR A 114 2.28 -2.83 2.13
N ALA A 115 3.31 -2.45 1.38
CA ALA A 115 3.22 -2.34 -0.08
C ALA A 115 2.83 -3.68 -0.75
N ARG A 116 3.50 -4.78 -0.37
CA ARG A 116 3.17 -6.14 -0.87
C ARG A 116 1.75 -6.56 -0.51
N ALA A 117 1.28 -6.23 0.70
CA ALA A 117 -0.10 -6.51 1.13
C ALA A 117 -1.13 -5.71 0.30
N LEU A 118 -0.88 -4.42 0.06
CA LEU A 118 -1.74 -3.58 -0.79
C LEU A 118 -1.80 -4.08 -2.23
N HIS A 119 -0.66 -4.44 -2.84
CA HIS A 119 -0.65 -5.06 -4.18
C HIS A 119 -1.42 -6.38 -4.23
N ALA A 120 -1.33 -7.22 -3.20
CA ALA A 120 -2.13 -8.45 -3.13
C ALA A 120 -3.64 -8.19 -3.04
N LEU A 121 -4.06 -7.04 -2.48
CA LEU A 121 -5.47 -6.62 -2.43
C LEU A 121 -6.00 -6.07 -3.75
N VAL A 122 -5.15 -5.51 -4.63
CA VAL A 122 -5.57 -4.92 -5.92
C VAL A 122 -6.51 -5.83 -6.72
N PRO A 123 -6.17 -7.09 -7.03
CA PRO A 123 -7.08 -7.99 -7.75
C PRO A 123 -8.23 -8.55 -6.92
N VAL A 124 -8.14 -8.58 -5.58
CA VAL A 124 -9.28 -8.92 -4.70
C VAL A 124 -10.38 -7.85 -4.82
N ILE A 125 -9.97 -6.58 -4.79
CA ILE A 125 -10.82 -5.40 -4.95
C ILE A 125 -11.34 -5.33 -6.40
N ALA A 126 -10.49 -5.55 -7.40
CA ALA A 126 -10.87 -5.49 -8.82
C ALA A 126 -11.74 -6.68 -9.29
N ARG A 127 -11.69 -7.83 -8.61
CA ARG A 127 -12.53 -9.02 -8.90
C ARG A 127 -13.40 -9.43 -7.70
N TRP A 128 -13.87 -8.41 -6.97
CA TRP A 128 -14.82 -8.54 -5.86
C TRP A 128 -16.02 -9.43 -6.20
N ASP A 129 -16.52 -9.28 -7.43
CA ASP A 129 -17.62 -10.02 -8.06
C ASP A 129 -17.49 -11.55 -8.03
N VAL A 130 -16.25 -12.05 -8.02
CA VAL A 130 -15.94 -13.48 -8.14
C VAL A 130 -15.07 -14.02 -7.00
N LEU A 131 -14.40 -13.15 -6.25
CA LEU A 131 -13.48 -13.55 -5.17
C LEU A 131 -14.08 -13.44 -3.76
N VAL A 132 -15.08 -12.60 -3.55
CA VAL A 132 -15.65 -12.35 -2.22
C VAL A 132 -17.07 -12.93 -2.07
N ALA A 133 -17.90 -12.86 -3.11
CA ALA A 133 -19.26 -13.42 -3.07
C ALA A 133 -19.32 -14.90 -3.51
N PRO A 134 -19.77 -15.84 -2.64
CA PRO A 134 -20.17 -17.17 -3.08
C PRO A 134 -21.33 -17.12 -4.10
N ARG A 135 -21.41 -18.09 -5.01
CA ARG A 135 -22.56 -18.21 -5.94
C ARG A 135 -23.86 -18.37 -5.15
N GLY A 136 -24.74 -17.37 -5.23
CA GLY A 136 -26.02 -17.34 -4.51
C GLY A 136 -26.01 -16.53 -3.21
N ALA A 137 -24.87 -15.99 -2.79
CA ALA A 137 -24.86 -14.89 -1.82
C ALA A 137 -25.39 -13.59 -2.46
N GLY A 138 -25.80 -12.64 -1.62
CA GLY A 138 -26.25 -11.32 -2.06
C GLY A 138 -25.18 -10.55 -2.84
N ARG A 139 -25.62 -9.59 -3.67
CA ARG A 139 -24.72 -8.76 -4.49
C ARG A 139 -24.08 -7.67 -3.62
N LEU A 140 -23.01 -8.02 -2.89
CA LEU A 140 -22.11 -7.04 -2.27
C LEU A 140 -21.71 -5.98 -3.31
N LEU A 141 -21.74 -4.71 -2.92
CA LEU A 141 -21.39 -3.62 -3.84
C LEU A 141 -19.88 -3.68 -4.12
N PRO A 142 -19.44 -3.62 -5.39
CA PRO A 142 -18.02 -3.59 -5.68
C PRO A 142 -17.41 -2.27 -5.15
N PRO A 143 -16.22 -2.30 -4.54
CA PRO A 143 -15.50 -1.07 -4.18
C PRO A 143 -15.23 -0.23 -5.42
N GLY A 144 -15.61 1.06 -5.35
CA GLY A 144 -15.59 1.96 -6.50
C GLY A 144 -14.21 2.13 -7.15
N GLY A 145 -14.18 2.45 -8.45
CA GLY A 145 -12.94 2.64 -9.22
C GLY A 145 -11.86 3.53 -8.58
N PRO A 146 -12.19 4.63 -7.86
CA PRO A 146 -11.20 5.48 -7.17
C PRO A 146 -10.38 4.79 -6.06
N VAL A 147 -10.82 3.62 -5.57
CA VAL A 147 -10.15 2.83 -4.53
C VAL A 147 -8.89 2.16 -5.08
N LEU A 148 -9.00 1.55 -6.26
CA LEU A 148 -7.87 0.91 -6.97
C LEU A 148 -6.80 1.89 -7.44
N HIS A 149 -7.07 3.20 -7.39
CA HIS A 149 -6.05 4.24 -7.45
C HIS A 149 -5.31 4.36 -6.12
N ALA A 150 -6.04 4.63 -5.03
CA ALA A 150 -5.49 4.86 -3.70
C ALA A 150 -4.65 3.67 -3.20
N VAL A 151 -5.06 2.42 -3.44
CA VAL A 151 -4.30 1.21 -3.07
C VAL A 151 -2.90 1.25 -3.70
N ARG A 152 -2.81 1.51 -5.01
CA ARG A 152 -1.54 1.54 -5.77
C ARG A 152 -0.71 2.80 -5.48
N GLU A 153 -1.38 3.92 -5.18
CA GLU A 153 -0.76 5.19 -4.83
C GLU A 153 -0.04 5.12 -3.47
N VAL A 154 -0.73 4.56 -2.47
CA VAL A 154 -0.16 4.28 -1.14
C VAL A 154 0.93 3.21 -1.23
N ALA A 155 0.69 2.10 -1.94
CA ALA A 155 1.72 1.07 -2.16
C ALA A 155 2.99 1.65 -2.81
N GLY A 156 2.84 2.39 -3.91
CA GLY A 156 3.96 2.98 -4.64
C GLY A 156 4.75 4.03 -3.85
N ARG A 157 4.13 4.75 -2.90
CA ARG A 157 4.86 5.63 -1.96
C ARG A 157 5.67 4.84 -0.95
N LEU A 158 5.11 3.75 -0.41
CA LEU A 158 5.82 2.84 0.48
C LEU A 158 6.98 2.11 -0.23
N GLU A 159 6.84 1.74 -1.50
CA GLU A 159 7.93 1.16 -2.31
C GLU A 159 9.06 2.16 -2.57
N ARG A 160 8.73 3.43 -2.85
CA ARG A 160 9.73 4.49 -2.98
C ARG A 160 10.46 4.75 -1.66
N LEU A 161 9.76 4.68 -0.51
CA LEU A 161 10.38 4.75 0.81
C LEU A 161 11.29 3.55 1.09
N ASP A 162 10.83 2.32 0.82
CA ASP A 162 11.62 1.08 0.98
C ASP A 162 12.93 1.16 0.17
N HIS A 163 12.83 1.56 -1.11
CA HIS A 163 14.00 1.74 -1.97
C HIS A 163 14.93 2.86 -1.47
N ALA A 164 14.39 3.98 -0.99
CA ALA A 164 15.18 5.07 -0.41
C ALA A 164 15.83 4.70 0.94
N LEU A 165 15.25 3.78 1.72
CA LEU A 165 15.84 3.22 2.94
C LEU A 165 16.86 2.10 2.64
N ALA A 166 16.77 1.43 1.49
CA ALA A 166 17.79 0.53 0.99
C ALA A 166 19.02 1.28 0.42
N ASP A 167 18.82 2.42 -0.25
CA ASP A 167 19.87 3.23 -0.89
C ASP A 167 21.00 3.63 0.09
N PRO A 168 22.26 3.21 -0.15
CA PRO A 168 23.43 3.62 0.63
C PRO A 168 23.58 5.14 0.83
N ALA A 169 23.05 5.97 -0.07
CA ALA A 169 23.07 7.44 0.06
C ALA A 169 22.13 8.00 1.16
N THR A 170 21.22 7.18 1.70
CA THR A 170 20.39 7.54 2.86
C THR A 170 21.05 7.05 4.15
N GLY A 171 21.66 7.95 4.94
CA GLY A 171 22.23 7.59 6.23
C GLY A 171 21.15 7.41 7.31
N ILE A 172 21.04 6.21 7.87
CA ILE A 172 20.04 5.83 8.87
C ILE A 172 20.71 5.79 10.25
N HIS A 173 20.32 6.73 11.10
CA HIS A 173 20.84 6.95 12.44
C HIS A 173 19.87 6.41 13.48
N LEU A 174 20.35 5.49 14.31
CA LEU A 174 19.59 5.01 15.47
C LEU A 174 19.97 5.89 16.66
N ALA A 175 18.97 6.55 17.25
CA ALA A 175 19.14 7.27 18.50
C ALA A 175 19.35 6.27 19.66
N PRO A 176 20.09 6.64 20.71
CA PRO A 176 20.41 5.71 21.79
C PRO A 176 19.14 5.16 22.48
N PRO A 177 19.09 3.85 22.77
CA PRO A 177 17.87 3.18 23.21
C PRO A 177 17.46 3.56 24.63
N HIS A 178 16.16 3.82 24.83
CA HIS A 178 15.60 4.00 26.17
C HIS A 178 14.95 2.72 26.72
N GLY A 179 15.46 2.23 27.85
CA GLY A 179 14.96 1.04 28.53
C GLY A 179 15.17 -0.28 27.76
N PRO A 180 14.70 -1.42 28.30
CA PRO A 180 14.91 -2.74 27.68
C PRO A 180 14.16 -2.90 26.36
N VAL A 181 12.98 -2.28 26.21
CA VAL A 181 12.18 -2.34 24.97
C VAL A 181 12.88 -1.58 23.84
N GLY A 182 13.32 -0.34 24.07
CA GLY A 182 14.06 0.42 23.07
C GLY A 182 15.40 -0.24 22.69
N ALA A 183 16.04 -0.96 23.62
CA ALA A 183 17.26 -1.72 23.35
C ALA A 183 17.00 -2.93 22.44
N ALA A 184 15.88 -3.65 22.62
CA ALA A 184 15.45 -4.72 21.72
C ALA A 184 15.09 -4.17 20.33
N GLU A 185 14.24 -3.13 20.24
CA GLU A 185 13.89 -2.48 18.97
C GLU A 185 15.14 -1.99 18.20
N SER A 186 16.16 -1.50 18.92
CA SER A 186 17.41 -1.05 18.30
C SER A 186 18.29 -2.20 17.83
N ALA A 187 18.32 -3.32 18.55
CA ALA A 187 19.05 -4.53 18.13
C ALA A 187 18.39 -5.15 16.89
N ASP A 188 17.07 -5.29 16.88
CA ASP A 188 16.30 -5.78 15.74
C ASP A 188 16.46 -4.88 14.51
N ALA A 189 16.51 -3.55 14.69
CA ALA A 189 16.77 -2.61 13.62
C ALA A 189 18.21 -2.72 13.05
N VAL A 190 19.21 -3.01 13.89
CA VAL A 190 20.58 -3.32 13.43
C VAL A 190 20.61 -4.62 12.63
N ILE A 191 19.85 -5.64 13.03
CA ILE A 191 19.71 -6.89 12.27
C ILE A 191 19.02 -6.64 10.92
N ALA A 192 17.92 -5.89 10.89
CA ALA A 192 17.21 -5.53 9.66
C ALA A 192 18.13 -4.76 8.68
N LEU A 193 18.90 -3.79 9.17
CA LEU A 193 19.91 -3.09 8.36
C LEU A 193 21.00 -4.05 7.86
N ALA A 194 21.52 -4.95 8.69
CA ALA A 194 22.52 -5.93 8.26
C ALA A 194 22.00 -6.86 7.16
N LEU A 195 20.73 -7.26 7.21
CA LEU A 195 20.05 -8.04 6.16
C LEU A 195 19.87 -7.26 4.84
N MET A 196 19.74 -5.93 4.92
CA MET A 196 19.79 -5.03 3.75
C MET A 196 21.22 -4.78 3.23
N GLY A 197 22.25 -5.40 3.82
CA GLY A 197 23.66 -5.11 3.50
C GLY A 197 24.16 -3.77 4.05
N ARG A 198 23.49 -3.22 5.07
CA ARG A 198 23.71 -1.89 5.63
C ARG A 198 24.25 -1.94 7.07
N THR A 199 24.88 -0.84 7.49
CA THR A 199 25.28 -0.59 8.88
C THR A 199 24.57 0.64 9.42
N ALA A 200 24.03 0.55 10.64
CA ALA A 200 23.50 1.70 11.36
C ALA A 200 24.62 2.62 11.85
N THR A 201 24.44 3.93 11.77
CA THR A 201 25.22 4.89 12.57
C THR A 201 24.58 5.02 13.95
N SER A 202 25.01 4.17 14.89
CA SER A 202 24.62 4.25 16.30
C SER A 202 25.28 5.47 16.97
N THR A 203 24.46 6.41 17.41
CA THR A 203 24.96 7.62 18.09
C THR A 203 25.04 7.37 19.60
N THR A 204 26.18 6.84 20.05
CA THR A 204 26.40 6.54 21.47
C THR A 204 26.41 7.81 22.31
N GLY A 205 25.28 8.12 22.95
CA GLY A 205 25.17 9.22 23.90
C GLY A 205 26.03 8.96 25.16
N PRO A 206 26.75 9.97 25.68
CA PRO A 206 27.56 9.82 26.88
C PRO A 206 26.68 9.86 28.15
N GLY A 207 26.31 8.69 28.68
CA GLY A 207 25.59 8.63 29.96
C GLY A 207 25.11 7.22 30.35
N GLY A 208 25.49 6.77 31.54
CA GLY A 208 25.04 5.51 32.13
C GLY A 208 23.65 5.57 32.80
N PRO A 209 23.19 4.47 33.43
CA PRO A 209 21.78 4.23 33.69
C PRO A 209 21.28 4.73 35.06
N GLY A 210 19.98 5.05 35.13
CA GLY A 210 19.25 5.13 36.40
C GLY A 210 18.11 6.14 36.45
N ALA A 211 16.91 5.75 36.01
CA ALA A 211 15.67 6.44 36.34
C ALA A 211 14.64 5.41 36.83
N ARG A 212 14.06 5.64 38.01
CA ARG A 212 12.89 4.90 38.52
C ARG A 212 11.62 5.67 38.14
N PRO A 213 10.48 4.99 37.94
CA PRO A 213 9.23 5.68 37.61
C PRO A 213 8.72 6.50 38.81
N THR A 214 8.11 7.64 38.52
CA THR A 214 7.39 8.48 39.48
C THR A 214 5.96 8.72 38.98
N ASP A 215 5.02 8.10 39.68
CA ASP A 215 3.59 8.37 39.90
C ASP A 215 2.72 9.17 38.89
N LEU A 216 1.50 8.66 38.72
CA LEU A 216 0.37 9.25 38.00
C LEU A 216 -0.69 9.79 38.97
N ASP A 217 -1.07 11.06 38.84
CA ASP A 217 -2.30 11.67 39.38
C ASP A 217 -2.50 13.05 38.68
N ARG A 218 -3.69 13.61 38.39
CA ARG A 218 -5.07 13.11 38.54
C ARG A 218 -6.08 13.84 37.61
N SER A 219 -7.09 13.10 37.13
CA SER A 219 -8.50 13.47 36.78
C SER A 219 -8.94 14.80 36.10
N SER A 220 -9.82 14.64 35.09
CA SER A 220 -11.09 15.39 34.84
C SER A 220 -11.02 16.88 34.43
N ARG A 221 -11.92 17.44 33.59
CA ARG A 221 -13.12 16.94 32.84
C ARG A 221 -13.28 17.81 31.55
N ASP A 222 -14.40 18.07 30.85
CA ASP A 222 -15.86 17.97 31.05
C ASP A 222 -16.60 17.70 29.70
N GLU A 223 -17.95 17.64 29.68
CA GLU A 223 -18.79 17.34 28.50
C GLU A 223 -19.05 18.54 27.55
N SER A 224 -19.28 18.29 26.24
CA SER A 224 -20.43 18.79 25.43
C SER A 224 -20.33 18.46 23.93
N SER A 225 -21.47 18.17 23.28
CA SER A 225 -21.69 18.15 21.81
C SER A 225 -22.63 19.31 21.41
N PRO A 226 -22.79 19.67 20.11
CA PRO A 226 -23.92 19.10 19.36
C PRO A 226 -23.75 18.92 17.82
N GLU A 227 -24.60 18.04 17.28
CA GLU A 227 -25.31 18.05 15.98
C GLU A 227 -24.60 18.42 14.65
N LEU A 228 -24.29 17.37 13.89
CA LEU A 228 -24.72 17.08 12.50
C LEU A 228 -25.21 18.23 11.57
N SER A 229 -24.71 18.20 10.33
CA SER A 229 -25.46 18.57 9.12
C SER A 229 -25.08 17.63 7.96
N SER A 230 -26.06 17.31 7.11
CA SER A 230 -25.97 16.20 6.14
C SER A 230 -25.07 16.50 4.92
N PRO A 231 -24.47 15.47 4.29
CA PRO A 231 -23.70 15.61 3.05
C PRO A 231 -24.60 15.79 1.81
N GLU A 232 -23.99 16.30 0.73
CA GLU A 232 -24.60 16.46 -0.60
C GLU A 232 -24.44 15.17 -1.42
N GLU A 233 -25.52 14.68 -2.04
CA GLU A 233 -25.53 13.39 -2.76
C GLU A 233 -24.99 13.49 -4.20
N PRO A 234 -24.00 12.66 -4.60
CA PRO A 234 -23.68 12.45 -6.01
C PRO A 234 -24.61 11.41 -6.66
N SER A 235 -25.08 11.71 -7.87
CA SER A 235 -25.99 10.89 -8.68
C SER A 235 -25.47 9.47 -9.01
N PRO A 236 -26.38 8.49 -9.26
CA PRO A 236 -26.07 7.06 -9.15
C PRO A 236 -25.13 6.49 -10.23
N GLU A 237 -24.25 5.58 -9.78
CA GLU A 237 -23.30 4.83 -10.61
C GLU A 237 -24.02 3.74 -11.45
N GLN A 238 -23.56 3.52 -12.68
CA GLN A 238 -24.25 2.64 -13.64
C GLN A 238 -24.03 1.15 -13.29
N PRO A 239 -25.05 0.28 -13.45
CA PRO A 239 -24.94 -1.13 -13.09
C PRO A 239 -23.91 -1.86 -13.98
N PRO A 240 -22.98 -2.64 -13.39
CA PRO A 240 -21.96 -3.33 -14.18
C PRO A 240 -22.58 -4.41 -15.07
N ALA A 241 -22.20 -4.37 -16.35
CA ALA A 241 -22.73 -5.19 -17.43
C ALA A 241 -22.21 -6.63 -17.40
N ASP A 242 -22.87 -7.51 -18.16
CA ASP A 242 -22.58 -8.95 -18.23
C ASP A 242 -21.12 -9.25 -18.62
N VAL A 243 -20.47 -10.12 -17.83
CA VAL A 243 -18.99 -10.31 -17.76
C VAL A 243 -18.54 -11.55 -18.55
N GLY A 244 -19.04 -11.66 -19.77
CA GLY A 244 -18.61 -12.65 -20.77
C GLY A 244 -17.45 -12.15 -21.64
N PRO A 245 -16.53 -13.03 -22.10
CA PRO A 245 -15.55 -12.68 -23.12
C PRO A 245 -16.26 -12.32 -24.44
N ARG A 246 -15.92 -11.17 -25.01
CA ARG A 246 -16.49 -10.65 -26.26
C ARG A 246 -15.48 -10.91 -27.39
N VAL A 247 -15.93 -11.41 -28.54
CA VAL A 247 -15.04 -11.72 -29.68
C VAL A 247 -15.51 -10.97 -30.92
N ARG A 248 -14.58 -10.30 -31.59
CA ARG A 248 -14.81 -9.47 -32.78
C ARG A 248 -13.75 -9.76 -33.83
N ARG A 249 -14.07 -9.52 -35.10
CA ARG A 249 -13.09 -9.59 -36.20
C ARG A 249 -12.41 -8.23 -36.35
N GLU A 250 -11.09 -8.22 -36.52
CA GLU A 250 -10.27 -7.01 -36.66
C GLU A 250 -9.34 -7.20 -37.88
N GLY A 251 -9.76 -6.67 -39.03
CA GLY A 251 -9.12 -6.96 -40.32
C GLY A 251 -9.18 -8.46 -40.66
N ASP A 252 -8.02 -9.05 -40.90
CA ASP A 252 -7.85 -10.50 -41.10
C ASP A 252 -7.64 -11.28 -39.80
N GLY A 253 -7.48 -10.58 -38.68
CA GLY A 253 -7.37 -11.13 -37.34
C GLY A 253 -8.66 -11.09 -36.53
N TRP A 254 -8.53 -11.46 -35.26
CA TRP A 254 -9.60 -11.44 -34.27
C TRP A 254 -9.15 -10.72 -33.00
N LEU A 255 -10.09 -10.00 -32.39
CA LEU A 255 -9.92 -9.32 -31.11
C LEU A 255 -10.82 -10.00 -30.06
N LEU A 256 -10.19 -10.52 -29.01
CA LEU A 256 -10.83 -10.97 -27.78
C LEU A 256 -10.79 -9.82 -26.77
N GLU A 257 -11.95 -9.32 -26.36
CA GLU A 257 -12.14 -8.31 -25.33
C GLU A 257 -12.68 -8.96 -24.05
N LEU A 258 -12.06 -8.71 -22.90
CA LEU A 258 -12.55 -9.12 -21.59
C LEU A 258 -12.47 -7.95 -20.62
N ASP A 259 -13.61 -7.56 -20.05
CA ASP A 259 -13.64 -6.52 -19.02
C ASP A 259 -13.03 -7.06 -17.70
N LEU A 260 -12.02 -6.34 -17.21
CA LEU A 260 -11.21 -6.62 -16.02
C LEU A 260 -11.12 -5.31 -15.20
N PRO A 261 -12.24 -4.86 -14.62
CA PRO A 261 -12.40 -3.48 -14.15
C PRO A 261 -11.33 -3.07 -13.16
N GLY A 262 -10.56 -2.03 -13.52
CA GLY A 262 -9.51 -1.46 -12.67
C GLY A 262 -8.19 -2.26 -12.55
N LEU A 263 -8.05 -3.41 -13.22
CA LEU A 263 -6.75 -4.07 -13.41
C LEU A 263 -5.89 -3.35 -14.48
N ARG A 264 -4.56 -3.48 -14.35
CA ARG A 264 -3.51 -3.08 -15.29
C ARG A 264 -2.82 -4.33 -15.83
N ALA A 265 -1.85 -4.16 -16.72
CA ALA A 265 -1.09 -5.29 -17.27
C ALA A 265 -0.22 -5.96 -16.18
N ASP A 266 0.36 -5.14 -15.29
CA ASP A 266 1.29 -5.59 -14.25
C ASP A 266 0.61 -6.38 -13.11
N ASP A 267 -0.74 -6.38 -13.06
CA ASP A 267 -1.52 -7.18 -12.11
C ASP A 267 -2.01 -8.54 -12.68
N VAL A 268 -1.70 -8.84 -13.96
CA VAL A 268 -2.31 -9.96 -14.72
C VAL A 268 -1.28 -10.76 -15.48
N ASP A 269 -0.98 -11.97 -15.00
CA ASP A 269 -0.28 -13.00 -15.77
C ASP A 269 -1.22 -13.58 -16.83
N LEU A 270 -0.72 -13.73 -18.06
CA LEU A 270 -1.49 -14.23 -19.19
C LEU A 270 -0.73 -15.33 -19.93
N VAL A 271 -1.25 -16.56 -19.86
CA VAL A 271 -0.66 -17.74 -20.50
C VAL A 271 -1.69 -18.40 -21.40
N ARG A 272 -1.31 -18.80 -22.61
CA ARG A 272 -2.12 -19.70 -23.42
C ARG A 272 -1.74 -21.15 -23.12
N HIS A 273 -2.74 -22.01 -22.96
CA HIS A 273 -2.57 -23.45 -22.84
C HIS A 273 -3.57 -24.14 -23.78
N ASP A 274 -3.08 -24.60 -24.93
CA ASP A 274 -3.85 -25.23 -26.00
C ASP A 274 -5.08 -24.40 -26.44
N ASP A 275 -6.28 -24.87 -26.10
CA ASP A 275 -7.59 -24.28 -26.39
C ASP A 275 -8.08 -23.30 -25.29
N ASP A 276 -7.36 -23.17 -24.18
CA ASP A 276 -7.68 -22.27 -23.07
C ASP A 276 -6.73 -21.05 -23.02
N LEU A 277 -7.28 -19.90 -22.66
CA LEU A 277 -6.54 -18.70 -22.30
C LEU A 277 -6.57 -18.55 -20.77
N VAL A 278 -5.44 -18.75 -20.11
CA VAL A 278 -5.29 -18.80 -18.65
C VAL A 278 -4.86 -17.43 -18.14
N LEU A 279 -5.71 -16.83 -17.32
CA LEU A 279 -5.43 -15.56 -16.61
C LEU A 279 -5.14 -15.86 -15.14
N ALA A 280 -4.09 -15.27 -14.58
CA ALA A 280 -3.86 -15.29 -13.14
C ALA A 280 -3.63 -13.88 -12.57
N ALA A 281 -4.15 -13.64 -11.36
CA ALA A 281 -3.96 -12.40 -10.61
C ALA A 281 -4.00 -12.72 -9.09
N ALA A 282 -3.00 -12.26 -8.33
CA ALA A 282 -2.74 -12.61 -6.91
C ALA A 282 -3.08 -14.07 -6.53
N GLY A 283 -2.48 -15.04 -7.22
CA GLY A 283 -2.65 -16.47 -6.90
C GLY A 283 -4.05 -17.04 -7.18
N ARG A 284 -4.92 -16.31 -7.87
CA ARG A 284 -6.22 -16.77 -8.36
C ARG A 284 -6.17 -16.91 -9.88
N THR A 285 -6.53 -18.08 -10.39
CA THR A 285 -6.41 -18.44 -11.81
C THR A 285 -7.79 -18.72 -12.42
N ARG A 286 -8.04 -18.19 -13.62
CA ARG A 286 -9.24 -18.45 -14.44
C ARG A 286 -8.81 -18.90 -15.83
N ALA A 287 -9.15 -20.13 -16.21
CA ALA A 287 -9.14 -20.54 -17.61
C ALA A 287 -10.34 -19.94 -18.35
N LEU A 288 -10.12 -19.43 -19.56
CA LEU A 288 -11.15 -19.05 -20.53
C LEU A 288 -11.00 -19.93 -21.77
N THR A 289 -11.89 -20.92 -21.89
CA THR A 289 -11.96 -21.76 -23.08
C THR A 289 -12.31 -20.94 -24.31
N LEU A 290 -11.41 -20.97 -25.29
CA LEU A 290 -11.52 -20.19 -26.51
C LEU A 290 -12.68 -20.71 -27.38
N PRO A 291 -13.48 -19.81 -27.99
CA PRO A 291 -14.37 -20.17 -29.09
C PRO A 291 -13.61 -20.85 -30.23
N SER A 292 -14.29 -21.74 -30.96
CA SER A 292 -13.68 -22.64 -31.96
C SER A 292 -12.87 -21.97 -33.07
N VAL A 293 -13.11 -20.68 -33.32
CA VAL A 293 -12.33 -19.85 -34.24
C VAL A 293 -10.99 -19.39 -33.64
N LEU A 294 -10.97 -18.96 -32.37
CA LEU A 294 -9.76 -18.46 -31.72
C LEU A 294 -8.76 -19.56 -31.36
N ARG A 295 -9.24 -20.79 -31.15
CA ARG A 295 -8.40 -22.00 -30.98
C ARG A 295 -7.39 -22.19 -32.11
N ARG A 296 -7.79 -21.84 -33.34
CA ARG A 296 -6.97 -21.97 -34.56
C ARG A 296 -6.16 -20.71 -34.87
N CYS A 297 -6.26 -19.67 -34.06
CA CYS A 297 -5.41 -18.49 -34.18
C CYS A 297 -4.16 -18.66 -33.31
N GLU A 298 -3.09 -17.93 -33.61
CA GLU A 298 -2.01 -17.58 -32.68
C GLU A 298 -2.35 -16.29 -31.92
N VAL A 299 -1.67 -16.01 -30.80
CA VAL A 299 -1.73 -14.70 -30.13
C VAL A 299 -0.63 -13.82 -30.70
N GLU A 300 -1.00 -12.69 -31.31
CA GLU A 300 -0.04 -11.70 -31.81
C GLU A 300 0.35 -10.69 -30.72
N ARG A 301 -0.63 -10.23 -29.95
CA ARG A 301 -0.47 -9.15 -28.96
C ARG A 301 -1.53 -9.26 -27.87
N ALA A 302 -1.15 -9.00 -26.63
CA ALA A 302 -2.08 -8.85 -25.52
C ALA A 302 -1.74 -7.60 -24.70
N GLY A 303 -2.73 -7.05 -23.99
CA GLY A 303 -2.51 -5.96 -23.05
C GLY A 303 -3.76 -5.54 -22.31
N VAL A 304 -3.59 -4.96 -21.12
CA VAL A 304 -4.70 -4.44 -20.31
C VAL A 304 -4.68 -2.91 -20.36
N ARG A 305 -5.80 -2.28 -20.74
CA ARG A 305 -5.98 -0.83 -20.79
C ARG A 305 -7.37 -0.46 -20.27
N GLN A 306 -7.45 0.58 -19.44
CA GLN A 306 -8.71 1.12 -18.91
C GLN A 306 -9.64 0.08 -18.26
N GLY A 307 -9.10 -0.96 -17.62
CA GLY A 307 -9.89 -2.04 -17.03
C GLY A 307 -10.46 -3.04 -18.04
N ARG A 308 -9.85 -3.18 -19.23
CA ARG A 308 -10.16 -4.21 -20.23
C ARG A 308 -8.88 -4.89 -20.70
N LEU A 309 -8.86 -6.22 -20.72
CA LEU A 309 -7.90 -7.01 -21.48
C LEU A 309 -8.32 -7.04 -22.94
N THR A 310 -7.38 -6.74 -23.84
CA THR A 310 -7.47 -7.04 -25.26
C THR A 310 -6.43 -8.08 -25.64
N VAL A 311 -6.83 -9.06 -26.46
CA VAL A 311 -5.92 -10.05 -27.08
C VAL A 311 -6.20 -10.07 -28.58
N GLN A 312 -5.21 -9.64 -29.36
CA GLN A 312 -5.22 -9.71 -30.82
C GLN A 312 -4.65 -11.05 -31.27
N MET A 313 -5.38 -11.72 -32.16
CA MET A 313 -5.14 -13.10 -32.55
C MET A 313 -5.15 -13.25 -34.07
N ARG A 314 -4.10 -13.88 -34.61
CA ARG A 314 -3.83 -14.06 -36.05
C ARG A 314 -4.21 -15.48 -36.47
N PRO A 315 -4.93 -15.74 -37.57
CA PRO A 315 -5.16 -17.10 -38.08
C PRO A 315 -3.85 -17.90 -38.25
N ASP A 316 -3.77 -19.12 -37.73
CA ASP A 316 -2.62 -20.00 -37.94
C ASP A 316 -2.67 -20.62 -39.34
N GLU A 317 -1.75 -20.22 -40.20
CA GLU A 317 -1.61 -20.70 -41.59
C GLU A 317 -1.37 -22.21 -41.73
N ALA A 318 -0.97 -22.91 -40.66
CA ALA A 318 -0.82 -24.37 -40.63
C ALA A 318 -2.14 -25.11 -40.37
N VAL A 319 -3.10 -24.49 -39.68
CA VAL A 319 -4.34 -25.12 -39.21
C VAL A 319 -5.61 -24.52 -39.86
N TRP A 320 -5.51 -23.32 -40.44
CA TRP A 320 -6.62 -22.72 -41.17
C TRP A 320 -6.87 -23.42 -42.52
N PRO A 321 -8.12 -23.69 -42.90
CA PRO A 321 -8.42 -24.23 -44.22
C PRO A 321 -7.99 -23.25 -45.31
N ARG A 322 -7.08 -23.70 -46.18
CA ARG A 322 -6.79 -23.07 -47.47
C ARG A 322 -7.94 -23.41 -48.41
N GLY A 323 -8.48 -22.40 -49.10
CA GLY A 323 -9.66 -22.50 -49.97
C GLY A 323 -9.38 -23.24 -51.27
#